data_AF-A0A4U3I6K0-F1
#
_entry.id   AF-A0A4U3I6K0-F1
#
_cell.length_a   1.000
_cell.length_b   1.000
_cell.length_c   1.000
_cell.angle_alpha   90.00
_cell.angle_beta   90.00
_cell.angle_gamma   90.00
#
_symmetry.space_group_name_H-M   'P 1'
#
loop_
_entity.id
_entity.type
_entity.pdbx_description
1 polymer ?
#
loop_
_entity_poly.entity_id
_entity_poly.type
_entity_poly.pdbx_seq_one_letter_code
_entity_poly.pdbx_strand_id
1 'polypeptide(L)'
;MPEIKCSQGHTQSISTDDWVATLTLDQMRYARDQMADKIKAAEAQPKRTVWRVCRSSICVANYREDEYEKAADHLLRIFKDKFMEEAADYVQKPYGTETFRRELPSIEIARVTQLEYDTEWFPAKP
;
A
#
# COMPACT_ATOMS: atom_id res chain seq x y z
N MET A 1 -11.87 13.97 8.65
CA MET A 1 -11.08 15.16 8.23
C MET A 1 -11.24 16.24 9.27
N PRO A 2 -10.23 17.13 9.47
CA PRO A 2 -10.44 18.34 10.27
C PRO A 2 -11.52 19.20 9.60
N GLU A 3 -12.46 19.67 10.40
CA GLU A 3 -13.63 20.40 9.95
C GLU A 3 -13.66 21.80 10.59
N ILE A 4 -13.87 22.83 9.77
CA ILE A 4 -14.08 24.20 10.25
C ILE A 4 -15.48 24.65 9.82
N LYS A 5 -16.19 25.33 10.72
CA LYS A 5 -17.46 25.99 10.36
C LYS A 5 -17.17 27.28 9.63
N CYS A 6 -17.67 27.43 8.41
CA CYS A 6 -17.64 28.70 7.69
C CYS A 6 -18.58 29.72 8.36
N SER A 7 -18.45 31.00 7.98
CA SER A 7 -19.26 32.10 8.53
C SER A 7 -20.78 31.96 8.32
N GLN A 8 -21.20 31.08 7.41
CA GLN A 8 -22.60 30.75 7.14
C GLN A 8 -23.07 29.47 7.84
N GLY A 9 -22.24 28.88 8.72
CA GLY A 9 -22.58 27.70 9.52
C GLY A 9 -22.38 26.35 8.83
N HIS A 10 -21.91 26.32 7.58
CA HIS A 10 -21.58 25.08 6.89
C HIS A 10 -20.23 24.52 7.35
N THR A 11 -20.16 23.20 7.49
CA THR A 11 -18.94 22.48 7.83
C THR A 11 -18.10 22.28 6.56
N GLN A 12 -16.88 22.82 6.54
CA GLN A 12 -15.94 22.64 5.44
C GLN A 12 -14.77 21.77 5.90
N SER A 13 -14.46 20.78 5.08
CA SER A 13 -13.31 19.91 5.25
C SER A 13 -12.05 20.66 4.79
N ILE A 14 -11.04 20.80 5.64
CA ILE A 14 -9.79 21.50 5.31
C ILE A 14 -8.63 20.51 5.14
N SER A 15 -7.62 20.90 4.37
CA SER A 15 -6.40 20.10 4.22
C SER A 15 -5.64 20.02 5.56
N THR A 16 -4.80 19.00 5.72
CA THR A 16 -3.95 18.88 6.90
C THR A 16 -3.01 20.10 7.03
N ASP A 17 -2.49 20.61 5.91
CA ASP A 17 -1.58 21.75 5.89
C ASP A 17 -2.29 23.04 6.34
N ASP A 18 -3.51 23.28 5.85
CA ASP A 18 -4.33 24.42 6.26
C ASP A 18 -4.70 24.33 7.75
N TRP A 19 -4.97 23.12 8.25
CA TRP A 19 -5.25 22.91 9.66
C TRP A 19 -4.03 23.23 10.52
N VAL A 20 -2.84 22.73 10.16
CA VAL A 20 -1.59 23.00 10.88
C VAL A 20 -1.28 24.49 10.92
N ALA A 21 -1.53 25.22 9.83
CA ALA A 21 -1.32 26.67 9.76
C ALA A 21 -2.18 27.47 10.77
N THR A 22 -3.27 26.89 11.27
CA THR A 22 -4.14 27.53 12.26
C THR A 22 -3.71 27.30 13.72
N LEU A 23 -2.73 26.42 13.96
CA LEU A 23 -2.33 26.01 15.30
C LEU A 23 -1.34 26.98 15.94
N THR A 24 -1.53 27.22 17.24
CA THR A 24 -0.51 27.87 18.08
C THR A 24 0.69 26.95 18.31
N LEU A 25 1.83 27.51 18.76
CA LEU A 25 3.03 26.73 19.04
C LEU A 25 2.81 25.61 20.06
N ASP A 26 2.03 25.87 21.12
CA ASP A 26 1.76 24.85 22.14
C ASP A 26 0.81 23.76 21.62
N GLN A 27 -0.17 24.13 20.77
CA GLN A 27 -1.00 23.15 20.09
C GLN A 27 -0.18 22.28 19.11
N MET A 28 0.79 22.86 18.40
CA MET A 28 1.70 22.11 17.54
C MET A 28 2.58 21.13 18.33
N ARG A 29 3.14 21.56 19.47
CA ARG A 29 3.92 20.69 20.36
C ARG A 29 3.08 19.53 20.88
N TYR A 30 1.88 19.82 21.37
CA TYR A 30 0.95 18.79 21.82
C TYR A 30 0.57 17.82 20.69
N ALA A 31 0.23 18.33 19.50
CA ALA A 31 -0.11 17.50 18.35
C ALA A 31 1.05 16.58 17.94
N ARG A 32 2.28 17.09 17.94
CA ARG A 32 3.50 16.30 17.68
C ARG A 32 3.64 15.16 18.69
N ASP A 33 3.51 15.45 19.98
CA ASP A 33 3.69 14.44 21.03
C ASP A 33 2.61 13.35 20.94
N GLN A 34 1.35 13.76 20.72
CA GLN A 34 0.25 12.83 20.47
C GLN A 34 0.46 11.97 19.21
N MET A 35 1.01 12.53 18.13
CA MET A 35 1.34 11.78 16.92
C MET A 35 2.49 10.79 17.17
N ALA A 36 3.54 11.21 17.87
CA ALA A 36 4.66 10.34 18.23
C ALA A 36 4.19 9.14 19.06
N ASP A 37 3.33 9.37 20.06
CA ASP A 37 2.76 8.30 20.89
C ASP A 37 1.89 7.34 20.07
N LYS A 38 1.08 7.86 19.15
CA LYS A 38 0.28 7.03 18.24
C LYS A 38 1.12 6.18 17.30
N ILE A 39 2.17 6.76 16.70
CA ILE A 39 3.11 6.04 15.83
C ILE A 39 3.78 4.93 16.62
N LYS A 40 4.32 5.25 17.79
CA LYS A 40 4.96 4.27 18.68
C LYS A 40 4.01 3.13 19.06
N ALA A 41 2.76 3.46 19.39
CA ALA A 41 1.75 2.46 19.73
C ALA A 41 1.38 1.57 18.52
N ALA A 42 1.31 2.13 17.31
CA ALA A 42 1.06 1.36 16.08
C ALA A 42 2.24 0.45 15.72
N GLU A 43 3.47 0.94 15.86
CA GLU A 43 4.70 0.19 15.58
C GLU A 43 4.95 -0.96 16.57
N ALA A 44 4.52 -0.80 17.83
CA ALA A 44 4.64 -1.83 18.87
C ALA A 44 3.68 -3.01 18.68
N GLN A 45 2.63 -2.86 17.86
CA GLN A 45 1.69 -3.94 17.59
C GLN A 45 2.32 -5.04 16.71
N PRO A 46 1.87 -6.30 16.83
CA PRO A 46 2.27 -7.35 15.92
C PRO A 46 2.04 -6.96 14.47
N LYS A 47 3.09 -7.06 13.65
CA LYS A 47 3.00 -6.77 12.21
C LYS A 47 2.11 -7.80 11.51
N ARG A 48 1.24 -7.31 10.62
CA ARG A 48 0.38 -8.09 9.73
C ARG A 48 1.12 -8.41 8.44
N THR A 49 0.71 -9.47 7.77
CA THR A 49 1.26 -9.85 6.46
C THR A 49 0.31 -9.44 5.35
N VAL A 50 0.87 -8.83 4.31
CA VAL A 50 0.20 -8.60 3.03
C VAL A 50 0.94 -9.37 1.95
N TRP A 51 0.22 -10.20 1.20
CA TRP A 51 0.77 -10.86 0.02
C TRP A 51 0.60 -9.94 -1.18
N ARG A 52 1.70 -9.56 -1.80
CA ARG A 52 1.70 -8.63 -2.94
C ARG A 52 2.06 -9.40 -4.18
N VAL A 53 1.13 -9.52 -5.12
CA VAL A 53 1.42 -10.09 -6.43
C VAL A 53 2.02 -8.97 -7.27
N CYS A 54 3.27 -9.13 -7.67
CA CYS A 54 4.02 -8.12 -8.41
C CYS A 54 4.56 -8.69 -9.72
N ARG A 55 4.77 -7.81 -10.69
CA ARG A 55 5.42 -8.08 -11.97
C ARG A 55 6.50 -7.02 -12.12
N SER A 56 7.76 -7.42 -12.05
CA SER A 56 8.89 -6.47 -11.94
C SER A 56 8.64 -5.49 -10.79
N SER A 57 8.82 -4.18 -11.00
CA SER A 57 8.63 -3.12 -10.01
C SER A 57 7.17 -2.73 -9.73
N ILE A 58 6.19 -3.40 -10.35
CA ILE A 58 4.76 -3.03 -10.23
C ILE A 58 4.01 -4.11 -9.47
N CYS A 59 3.33 -3.73 -8.39
CA CYS A 59 2.42 -4.65 -7.70
C CYS A 59 1.01 -4.52 -8.24
N VAL A 60 0.50 -5.62 -8.79
CA VAL A 60 -0.76 -5.68 -9.53
C VAL A 60 -1.95 -6.03 -8.64
N ALA A 61 -1.70 -6.63 -7.48
CA ALA A 61 -2.72 -6.90 -6.48
C ALA A 61 -2.12 -7.13 -5.09
N ASN A 62 -2.94 -6.89 -4.06
CA ASN A 62 -2.61 -7.14 -2.65
C ASN A 62 -3.70 -8.02 -2.04
N TYR A 63 -3.29 -8.96 -1.18
CA TYR A 63 -4.17 -9.94 -0.55
C TYR A 63 -3.94 -10.00 0.95
N ARG A 64 -5.00 -10.34 1.68
CA ARG A 64 -4.94 -10.52 3.13
C ARG A 64 -4.13 -11.76 3.50
N GLU A 65 -3.71 -11.84 4.76
CA GLU A 65 -2.82 -12.92 5.22
C GLU A 65 -3.41 -14.33 5.06
N ASP A 66 -4.74 -14.44 5.20
CA ASP A 66 -5.55 -15.65 5.03
C ASP A 66 -5.89 -15.95 3.57
N GLU A 67 -5.53 -15.06 2.63
CA GLU A 67 -5.82 -15.17 1.21
C GLU A 67 -4.59 -15.55 0.38
N TYR A 68 -3.61 -16.24 0.99
CA TYR A 68 -2.40 -16.67 0.29
C TYR A 68 -2.72 -17.50 -0.96
N GLU A 69 -3.68 -18.41 -0.88
CA GLU A 69 -4.10 -19.24 -2.03
C GLU A 69 -4.62 -18.38 -3.18
N LYS A 70 -5.40 -17.33 -2.89
CA LYS A 70 -5.87 -16.40 -3.92
C LYS A 70 -4.72 -15.61 -4.56
N ALA A 71 -3.71 -15.24 -3.76
CA ALA A 71 -2.50 -14.61 -4.29
C ALA A 71 -1.71 -15.56 -5.21
N ALA A 72 -1.58 -16.83 -4.81
CA ALA A 72 -0.93 -17.88 -5.61
C ALA A 72 -1.68 -18.15 -6.92
N ASP A 73 -3.00 -18.26 -6.87
CA ASP A 73 -3.83 -18.44 -8.07
C ASP A 73 -3.70 -17.25 -9.03
N HIS A 74 -3.68 -16.02 -8.51
CA HIS A 74 -3.44 -14.84 -9.32
C HIS A 74 -2.03 -14.87 -9.94
N LEU A 75 -1.00 -15.19 -9.16
CA LEU A 75 0.36 -15.36 -9.66
C LEU A 75 0.41 -16.35 -10.83
N LEU A 76 -0.17 -17.53 -10.68
CA LEU A 76 -0.19 -18.57 -11.72
C LEU A 76 -0.91 -18.08 -12.98
N ARG A 77 -2.03 -17.37 -12.82
CA ARG A 77 -2.78 -16.79 -13.93
C ARG A 77 -1.93 -15.82 -14.75
N ILE A 78 -1.24 -14.87 -14.11
CA ILE A 78 -0.41 -13.88 -14.82
C ILE A 78 0.91 -14.47 -15.32
N PHE A 79 1.47 -15.45 -14.60
CA PHE A 79 2.70 -16.12 -14.98
C PHE A 79 2.53 -16.87 -16.30
N LYS A 80 1.43 -17.63 -16.46
CA LYS A 80 1.19 -18.42 -17.66
C LYS A 80 1.15 -17.54 -18.92
N ASP A 81 0.38 -16.46 -18.88
CA ASP A 81 0.25 -15.56 -20.02
C ASP A 81 1.59 -14.92 -20.38
N LYS A 82 2.32 -14.43 -19.38
CA LYS A 82 3.62 -13.77 -19.60
C LYS A 82 4.72 -14.75 -20.04
N PHE A 83 4.73 -15.96 -19.48
CA PHE A 83 5.66 -17.01 -19.88
C PHE A 83 5.47 -17.39 -21.34
N MET A 84 4.24 -17.55 -21.82
CA MET A 84 3.98 -17.93 -23.21
C MET A 84 4.37 -16.83 -24.20
N GLU A 85 4.15 -15.55 -23.84
CA GLU A 85 4.62 -14.39 -24.62
C GLU A 85 6.16 -14.40 -24.73
N GLU A 86 6.84 -14.51 -23.59
CA GLU A 86 8.30 -14.38 -23.51
C GLU A 86 9.03 -15.62 -24.06
N ALA A 87 8.44 -16.81 -23.94
CA ALA A 87 8.99 -18.04 -24.51
C ALA A 87 9.03 -18.01 -26.06
N ALA A 88 8.06 -17.35 -26.71
CA ALA A 88 8.09 -17.14 -28.15
C ALA A 88 9.21 -16.16 -28.55
N ASP A 89 9.38 -15.09 -27.79
CA ASP A 89 10.42 -14.08 -27.99
C ASP A 89 11.84 -14.62 -27.72
N TYR A 90 11.96 -15.56 -26.78
CA TYR A 90 13.19 -16.26 -26.42
C TYR A 90 13.86 -16.96 -27.61
N VAL A 91 13.05 -17.57 -28.48
CA VAL A 91 13.55 -18.29 -29.67
C VAL A 91 14.07 -17.32 -30.74
N GLN A 92 13.62 -16.07 -30.73
CA GLN A 92 13.85 -15.12 -31.81
C GLN A 92 14.99 -14.11 -31.55
N LYS A 93 15.39 -13.88 -30.29
CA LYS A 93 16.30 -12.77 -29.94
C LYS A 93 17.45 -13.18 -29.01
N PRO A 94 18.71 -12.77 -29.28
CA PRO A 94 19.75 -12.76 -28.27
C PRO A 94 19.33 -11.79 -27.14
N TYR A 95 19.46 -12.22 -25.88
CA TYR A 95 19.09 -11.51 -24.62
C TYR A 95 17.62 -11.58 -24.13
N GLY A 96 16.71 -12.30 -24.80
CA GLY A 96 15.32 -12.47 -24.31
C GLY A 96 15.22 -13.04 -22.87
N THR A 97 16.21 -13.85 -22.47
CA THR A 97 16.36 -14.40 -21.11
C THR A 97 16.43 -13.34 -20.00
N GLU A 98 17.08 -12.21 -20.24
CA GLU A 98 17.32 -11.18 -19.22
C GLU A 98 16.08 -10.32 -18.99
N THR A 99 15.37 -9.95 -20.06
CA THR A 99 14.08 -9.26 -19.97
C THR A 99 13.08 -10.14 -19.24
N PHE A 100 12.97 -11.41 -19.64
CA PHE A 100 12.09 -12.37 -18.98
C PHE A 100 12.39 -12.49 -17.47
N ARG A 101 13.67 -12.64 -17.10
CA ARG A 101 14.10 -12.73 -15.69
C ARG A 101 13.64 -11.53 -14.86
N ARG A 102 13.70 -10.32 -15.41
CA ARG A 102 13.32 -9.08 -14.71
C ARG A 102 11.81 -8.90 -14.60
N GLU A 103 11.06 -9.46 -15.54
CA GLU A 103 9.59 -9.34 -15.58
C GLU A 103 8.86 -10.52 -14.95
N LEU A 104 9.59 -11.52 -14.43
CA LEU A 104 9.01 -12.67 -13.75
C LEU A 104 8.05 -12.22 -12.65
N PRO A 105 6.77 -12.61 -12.75
CA PRO A 105 5.83 -12.36 -11.67
C PRO A 105 6.26 -13.07 -10.38
N SER A 106 6.00 -12.42 -9.25
CA SER A 106 6.37 -12.92 -7.92
C SER A 106 5.29 -12.58 -6.90
N ILE A 107 5.35 -13.27 -5.75
CA ILE A 107 4.65 -12.84 -4.54
C ILE A 107 5.70 -12.27 -3.58
N GLU A 108 5.57 -10.98 -3.29
CA GLU A 108 6.35 -10.30 -2.27
C GLU A 108 5.58 -10.25 -0.94
N ILE A 109 6.33 -10.22 0.15
CA ILE A 109 5.79 -10.17 1.51
C ILE A 109 5.99 -8.75 2.04
N ALA A 110 4.90 -8.04 2.33
CA ALA A 110 4.95 -6.80 3.08
C ALA A 110 4.51 -7.03 4.53
N ARG A 111 5.33 -6.54 5.48
CA ARG A 111 5.07 -6.59 6.92
C ARG A 111 4.68 -5.20 7.38
N VAL A 112 3.40 -5.01 7.70
CA VAL A 112 2.81 -3.69 7.98
C VAL A 112 2.21 -3.65 9.38
N THR A 113 2.06 -2.46 9.95
CA THR A 113 1.29 -2.26 11.20
C THR A 113 -0.17 -2.62 10.99
N GLN A 114 -0.89 -2.93 12.07
CA GLN A 114 -2.35 -3.07 12.01
C GLN A 114 -3.02 -1.80 11.50
N LEU A 115 -2.51 -0.63 11.88
CA LEU A 115 -3.01 0.66 11.43
C LEU A 115 -2.97 0.78 9.90
N GLU A 116 -1.79 0.59 9.29
CA GLU A 116 -1.63 0.59 7.82
C GLU A 116 -2.55 -0.46 7.17
N TYR A 117 -2.60 -1.68 7.74
CA TYR A 117 -3.39 -2.79 7.21
C TYR A 117 -4.88 -2.40 7.04
N ASP A 118 -5.45 -1.75 8.06
CA ASP A 118 -6.87 -1.39 8.09
C ASP A 118 -7.18 -0.09 7.37
N THR A 119 -6.25 0.87 7.28
CA THR A 119 -6.54 2.20 6.71
C THR A 119 -6.01 2.40 5.30
N GLU A 120 -4.91 1.74 4.93
CA GLU A 120 -4.23 1.96 3.64
C GLU A 120 -4.38 0.76 2.70
N TRP A 121 -4.21 -0.45 3.22
CA TRP A 121 -4.19 -1.66 2.39
C TRP A 121 -5.58 -2.24 2.16
N PHE A 122 -6.39 -2.33 3.22
CA PHE A 122 -7.73 -2.91 3.17
C PHE A 122 -8.76 -2.03 3.87
N PRO A 123 -8.93 -0.75 3.45
CA PRO A 123 -9.90 0.15 4.04
C PRO A 123 -11.30 -0.43 3.98
N ALA A 124 -12.05 -0.28 5.07
CA ALA A 124 -13.48 -0.52 5.06
C ALA A 124 -14.10 0.37 3.97
N LYS A 125 -15.01 -0.20 3.16
CA LYS A 125 -15.76 0.61 2.19
C LYS A 125 -16.56 1.68 2.95
N PRO A 126 -16.60 2.92 2.44
CA PRO A 126 -17.35 4.00 3.06
C PRO A 126 -18.84 3.70 3.15
#